data_AF-A0A348WUQ5-F1
#
_entry.id   AF-A0A348WUQ5-F1
#
_cell.length_a   1.000
_cell.length_b   1.000
_cell.length_c   1.000
_cell.angle_alpha   90.00
_cell.angle_beta   90.00
_cell.angle_gamma   90.00
#
_symmetry.space_group_name_H-M   'P 1'
#
loop_
_entity.id
_entity.type
_entity.pdbx_description
1 polymer ?
#
loop_
_entity_poly.entity_id
_entity_poly.type
_entity_poly.pdbx_seq_one_letter_code
_entity_poly.pdbx_strand_id
1 'polypeptide(L)'
;MENALEIYQKARKKLNAFHYAMYLISWDSETEAPVGCLEERSKQIGELVSMMLEISHCKEYVEAVKTLYDKKEELTTDLKLEIVKVWEELEKELKIPEAELIEYEMLLAKANNIWCEAKLNNNYALFAPVLAQIINWQKKYIQYLETDTLKGYDVLLNDYEKGFTKKEYDEFFDLLKKELVPFVKKITSLKPLDDSFVYKKYSIDKQKEFAHYLMDVMCFDKKFGLTKESEHPFTSGYGTTDVRVTCHYYENLLTSSIFSMIHELGHATYERQCDSKYDDTALSGGTTMAMHESQSRFYENIVGRSYPFWSKHYPVLQQLFFENLHDVELDDFYHAINKIEKTLIRTEADELTYPLHIMVRYDIEKAIIESNLDVHALPKLWNKLYQDYLGIEVPNDTKGILQDVHWAGGSFGYFPTYALGSAYAAQLYHQMKKELNIDEAFGADDLSKVNAWLKEKVHKYAGSKSPKEILLMVTHEEFNPKYYLEYLKEKYSKIYQLTNE
;
A
#
# COMPACT_ATOMS: atom_id res chain seq x y z
N MET A 1 -15.13 5.09 35.77
CA MET A 1 -14.32 4.06 35.09
C MET A 1 -15.25 3.00 34.53
N GLU A 2 -15.93 2.22 35.38
CA GLU A 2 -16.89 1.19 34.95
C GLU A 2 -17.96 1.70 33.98
N ASN A 3 -18.65 2.79 34.33
CA ASN A 3 -19.64 3.42 33.43
C ASN A 3 -19.05 3.85 32.06
N ALA A 4 -17.84 4.43 32.06
CA ALA A 4 -17.19 4.84 30.82
C ALA A 4 -16.82 3.64 29.94
N LEU A 5 -16.38 2.55 30.56
CA LEU A 5 -16.09 1.30 29.87
C LEU A 5 -17.36 0.69 29.25
N GLU A 6 -18.48 0.70 29.97
CA GLU A 6 -19.76 0.21 29.46
C GLU A 6 -20.24 1.02 28.25
N ILE A 7 -20.19 2.36 28.33
CA ILE A 7 -20.52 3.26 27.22
C ILE A 7 -19.64 2.94 26.00
N TYR A 8 -18.32 2.89 26.21
CA TYR A 8 -17.36 2.60 25.13
C TYR A 8 -17.64 1.25 24.47
N GLN A 9 -17.80 0.18 25.25
CA GLN A 9 -18.04 -1.16 24.71
C GLN A 9 -19.36 -1.26 23.95
N LYS A 10 -20.42 -0.57 24.42
CA LYS A 10 -21.71 -0.52 23.73
C LYS A 10 -21.62 0.23 22.41
N ALA A 11 -20.92 1.37 22.37
CA ALA A 11 -20.68 2.13 21.16
C ALA A 11 -19.83 1.35 20.16
N ARG A 12 -18.72 0.75 20.62
CA ARG A 12 -17.81 -0.06 19.80
C ARG A 12 -18.56 -1.18 19.06
N LYS A 13 -19.45 -1.92 19.73
CA LYS A 13 -20.27 -2.96 19.10
C LYS A 13 -21.12 -2.43 17.94
N LYS A 14 -21.70 -1.23 18.08
CA LYS A 14 -22.51 -0.62 17.03
C LYS A 14 -21.64 -0.12 15.88
N LEU A 15 -20.56 0.57 16.18
CA LEU A 15 -19.61 1.07 15.19
C LEU A 15 -19.02 -0.07 14.36
N ASN A 16 -18.65 -1.20 14.99
CA ASN A 16 -18.21 -2.42 14.32
C ASN A 16 -19.25 -2.94 13.31
N ALA A 17 -20.53 -2.96 13.69
CA ALA A 17 -21.60 -3.39 12.78
C ALA A 17 -21.76 -2.45 11.57
N PHE A 18 -21.61 -1.14 11.78
CA PHE A 18 -21.60 -0.17 10.68
C PHE A 18 -20.37 -0.33 9.78
N HIS A 19 -19.17 -0.48 10.36
CA HIS A 19 -17.95 -0.74 9.61
C HIS A 19 -18.05 -2.00 8.76
N TYR A 20 -18.63 -3.08 9.29
CA TYR A 20 -18.89 -4.30 8.52
C TYR A 20 -19.81 -4.05 7.32
N ALA A 21 -20.91 -3.31 7.52
CA ALA A 21 -21.82 -2.95 6.44
C ALA A 21 -21.13 -2.08 5.37
N MET A 22 -20.37 -1.07 5.82
CA MET A 22 -19.60 -0.19 4.93
C MET A 22 -18.56 -0.94 4.12
N TYR A 23 -17.84 -1.88 4.75
CA TYR A 23 -16.93 -2.79 4.06
C TYR A 23 -17.63 -3.56 2.94
N LEU A 24 -18.77 -4.20 3.23
CA LEU A 24 -19.51 -4.98 2.22
C LEU A 24 -20.01 -4.10 1.07
N ILE A 25 -20.50 -2.90 1.36
CA ILE A 25 -20.95 -1.94 0.34
C ILE A 25 -19.78 -1.50 -0.55
N SER A 26 -18.62 -1.23 0.04
CA SER A 26 -17.41 -0.87 -0.69
C SER A 26 -16.93 -2.03 -1.58
N TRP A 27 -16.91 -3.25 -1.06
CA TRP A 27 -16.56 -4.45 -1.84
C TRP A 27 -17.51 -4.65 -3.03
N ASP A 28 -18.83 -4.58 -2.79
CA ASP A 28 -19.85 -4.74 -3.82
C ASP A 28 -19.72 -3.66 -4.92
N SER A 29 -19.41 -2.41 -4.52
CA SER A 29 -19.19 -1.29 -5.44
C SER A 29 -18.14 -1.57 -6.51
N GLU A 30 -17.07 -2.27 -6.15
CA GLU A 30 -15.92 -2.54 -7.02
C GLU A 30 -16.01 -3.89 -7.76
N THR A 31 -17.06 -4.69 -7.51
CA THR A 31 -17.14 -6.07 -8.02
C THR A 31 -18.45 -6.39 -8.74
N GLU A 32 -19.59 -6.34 -8.05
CA GLU A 32 -20.86 -6.88 -8.54
C GLU A 32 -21.94 -5.81 -8.75
N ALA A 33 -21.78 -4.63 -8.14
CA ALA A 33 -22.81 -3.61 -8.12
C ALA A 33 -23.17 -3.10 -9.53
N PRO A 34 -24.47 -2.97 -9.87
CA PRO A 34 -24.87 -2.35 -11.13
C PRO A 34 -24.41 -0.89 -11.21
N VAL A 35 -23.82 -0.48 -12.34
CA VAL A 35 -23.33 0.90 -12.55
C VAL A 35 -24.41 1.96 -12.26
N GLY A 36 -25.67 1.67 -12.56
CA GLY A 36 -26.80 2.58 -12.32
C GLY A 36 -27.21 2.78 -10.86
N CYS A 37 -26.66 2.03 -9.89
CA CYS A 37 -27.03 2.16 -8.48
C CYS A 37 -26.20 3.19 -7.70
N LEU A 38 -25.20 3.82 -8.33
CA LEU A 38 -24.25 4.71 -7.68
C LEU A 38 -24.94 5.80 -6.83
N GLU A 39 -25.91 6.53 -7.40
CA GLU A 39 -26.58 7.62 -6.69
C GLU A 39 -27.32 7.12 -5.44
N GLU A 40 -28.06 6.02 -5.56
CA GLU A 40 -28.81 5.45 -4.44
C GLU A 40 -27.88 4.88 -3.37
N ARG A 41 -26.84 4.15 -3.78
CA ARG A 41 -25.80 3.65 -2.86
C ARG A 41 -25.13 4.78 -2.10
N SER A 42 -24.76 5.87 -2.78
CA SER A 42 -24.16 7.05 -2.13
C SER A 42 -25.08 7.69 -1.10
N LYS A 43 -26.41 7.74 -1.34
CA LYS A 43 -27.38 8.23 -0.34
C LYS A 43 -27.39 7.35 0.91
N GLN A 44 -27.47 6.02 0.73
CA GLN A 44 -27.49 5.09 1.86
C GLN A 44 -26.18 5.10 2.65
N ILE A 45 -25.03 5.22 1.97
CA ILE A 45 -23.73 5.42 2.63
C ILE A 45 -23.76 6.70 3.50
N GLY A 46 -24.30 7.80 2.98
CA GLY A 46 -24.42 9.06 3.73
C GLY A 46 -25.21 8.91 5.03
N GLU A 47 -26.33 8.20 4.99
CA GLU A 47 -27.14 7.90 6.19
C GLU A 47 -26.38 7.02 7.20
N LEU A 48 -25.68 5.97 6.74
CA LEU A 48 -24.89 5.11 7.61
C LEU A 48 -23.75 5.89 8.28
N VAL A 49 -23.05 6.74 7.54
CA VAL A 49 -22.00 7.61 8.09
C VAL A 49 -22.58 8.58 9.11
N SER A 50 -23.75 9.19 8.83
CA SER A 50 -24.43 10.06 9.80
C SER A 50 -24.73 9.32 11.11
N MET A 51 -25.26 8.09 11.04
CA MET A 51 -25.53 7.27 12.23
C MET A 51 -24.26 6.89 12.99
N MET A 52 -23.13 6.68 12.30
CA MET A 52 -21.85 6.44 12.95
C MET A 52 -21.37 7.68 13.70
N LEU A 53 -21.43 8.86 13.08
CA LEU A 53 -21.03 10.14 13.68
C LEU A 53 -21.90 10.48 14.91
N GLU A 54 -23.21 10.22 14.84
CA GLU A 54 -24.11 10.37 16.00
C GLU A 54 -23.65 9.54 17.21
N ILE A 55 -22.98 8.41 16.99
CA ILE A 55 -22.43 7.57 18.05
C ILE A 55 -21.05 8.08 18.48
N SER A 56 -20.12 8.27 17.53
CA SER A 56 -18.71 8.58 17.82
C SER A 56 -18.50 10.02 18.31
N HIS A 57 -19.39 10.95 18.00
CA HIS A 57 -19.25 12.37 18.39
C HIS A 57 -20.24 12.79 19.48
N CYS A 58 -21.12 11.89 19.95
CA CYS A 58 -21.99 12.24 21.07
C CYS A 58 -21.17 12.50 22.33
N LYS A 59 -21.60 13.51 23.10
CA LYS A 59 -20.92 13.97 24.31
C LYS A 59 -20.60 12.82 25.29
N GLU A 60 -21.55 11.91 25.48
CA GLU A 60 -21.40 10.76 26.39
C GLU A 60 -20.27 9.83 25.96
N TYR A 61 -20.15 9.53 24.65
CA TYR A 61 -19.07 8.70 24.13
C TYR A 61 -17.71 9.40 24.23
N VAL A 62 -17.63 10.66 23.81
CA VAL A 62 -16.40 11.46 23.88
C VAL A 62 -15.87 11.55 25.31
N GLU A 63 -16.74 11.86 26.28
CA GLU A 63 -16.39 11.90 27.70
C GLU A 63 -15.96 10.52 28.24
N ALA A 64 -16.60 9.44 27.77
CA ALA A 64 -16.22 8.08 28.14
C ALA A 64 -14.82 7.72 27.63
N VAL A 65 -14.52 7.94 26.34
CA VAL A 65 -13.19 7.69 25.76
C VAL A 65 -12.13 8.54 26.46
N LYS A 66 -12.39 9.83 26.68
CA LYS A 66 -11.49 10.72 27.44
C LYS A 66 -11.19 10.18 28.84
N THR A 67 -12.23 9.76 29.56
CA THR A 67 -12.08 9.21 30.92
C THR A 67 -11.22 7.95 30.92
N LEU A 68 -11.39 7.07 29.94
CA LEU A 68 -10.57 5.88 29.77
C LEU A 68 -9.13 6.24 29.42
N TYR A 69 -8.91 7.21 28.53
CA TYR A 69 -7.58 7.67 28.13
C TYR A 69 -6.79 8.30 29.28
N ASP A 70 -7.45 9.13 30.10
CA ASP A 70 -6.81 9.78 31.25
C ASP A 70 -6.38 8.79 32.32
N LYS A 71 -7.06 7.65 32.40
CA LYS A 71 -6.79 6.57 33.34
C LYS A 71 -6.26 5.31 32.65
N LYS A 72 -5.67 5.45 31.47
CA LYS A 72 -5.21 4.33 30.64
C LYS A 72 -4.23 3.39 31.33
N GLU A 73 -3.49 3.88 32.34
CA GLU A 73 -2.57 3.08 33.14
C GLU A 73 -3.27 2.08 34.09
N GLU A 74 -4.57 2.26 34.35
CA GLU A 74 -5.41 1.34 35.12
C GLU A 74 -6.05 0.25 34.23
N LEU A 75 -5.89 0.33 32.91
CA LEU A 75 -6.50 -0.60 31.94
C LEU A 75 -5.59 -1.81 31.66
N THR A 76 -6.16 -2.87 31.10
CA THR A 76 -5.36 -3.98 30.54
C THR A 76 -4.51 -3.47 29.38
N THR A 77 -3.39 -4.14 29.08
CA THR A 77 -2.46 -3.73 28.02
C THR A 77 -3.15 -3.49 26.67
N ASP A 78 -3.98 -4.44 26.22
CA ASP A 78 -4.66 -4.35 24.93
C ASP A 78 -5.69 -3.21 24.91
N LEU A 79 -6.49 -3.07 25.97
CA LEU A 79 -7.48 -2.01 26.06
C LEU A 79 -6.83 -0.62 26.17
N LYS A 80 -5.68 -0.52 26.85
CA LYS A 80 -4.88 0.72 26.88
C LYS A 80 -4.47 1.14 25.48
N LEU A 81 -3.91 0.23 24.69
CA LEU A 81 -3.49 0.51 23.31
C LEU A 81 -4.67 0.92 22.43
N GLU A 82 -5.78 0.18 22.53
CA GLU A 82 -7.03 0.46 21.81
C GLU A 82 -7.54 1.86 22.13
N ILE A 83 -7.66 2.22 23.42
CA ILE A 83 -8.15 3.52 23.86
C ILE A 83 -7.20 4.66 23.46
N VAL A 84 -5.89 4.43 23.45
CA VAL A 84 -4.94 5.44 22.94
C VAL A 84 -5.21 5.73 21.47
N LYS A 85 -5.35 4.68 20.63
CA LYS A 85 -5.63 4.86 19.20
C LYS A 85 -6.97 5.57 18.96
N VAL A 86 -8.04 5.10 19.61
CA VAL A 86 -9.37 5.71 19.48
C VAL A 86 -9.38 7.16 19.95
N TRP A 87 -8.70 7.47 21.05
CA TRP A 87 -8.61 8.85 21.53
C TRP A 87 -7.84 9.74 20.56
N GLU A 88 -6.73 9.29 19.99
CA GLU A 88 -5.95 10.08 19.03
C GLU A 88 -6.75 10.39 17.76
N GLU A 89 -7.46 9.40 17.21
CA GLU A 89 -8.35 9.59 16.05
C GLU A 89 -9.48 10.57 16.37
N LEU A 90 -10.15 10.39 17.52
CA LEU A 90 -11.23 11.27 17.96
C LEU A 90 -10.73 12.70 18.26
N GLU A 91 -9.59 12.86 18.92
CA GLU A 91 -9.01 14.17 19.22
C GLU A 91 -8.66 14.93 17.95
N LYS A 92 -8.15 14.23 16.92
CA LYS A 92 -7.89 14.80 15.60
C LYS A 92 -9.17 15.32 14.96
N GLU A 93 -10.24 14.52 14.95
CA GLU A 93 -11.54 14.93 14.40
C GLU A 93 -12.11 16.15 15.13
N LEU A 94 -12.03 16.16 16.47
CA LEU A 94 -12.57 17.25 17.30
C LEU A 94 -11.79 18.58 17.17
N LYS A 95 -10.54 18.55 16.70
CA LYS A 95 -9.73 19.76 16.45
C LYS A 95 -10.10 20.47 15.15
N ILE A 96 -10.75 19.77 14.23
CA ILE A 96 -11.08 20.29 12.91
C ILE A 96 -12.50 20.88 12.94
N PRO A 97 -12.71 22.14 12.53
CA PRO A 97 -14.05 22.70 12.42
C PRO A 97 -14.90 21.89 11.43
N GLU A 98 -16.04 21.38 11.90
CA GLU A 98 -16.95 20.52 11.13
C GLU A 98 -17.33 21.13 9.77
N ALA A 99 -17.64 22.43 9.73
CA ALA A 99 -17.98 23.13 8.49
C ALA A 99 -16.83 23.11 7.46
N GLU A 100 -15.57 23.27 7.90
CA GLU A 100 -14.41 23.24 7.01
C GLU A 100 -14.10 21.82 6.53
N LEU A 101 -14.36 20.80 7.36
CA LEU A 101 -14.25 19.40 6.95
C LEU A 101 -15.28 19.05 5.88
N ILE A 102 -16.55 19.44 6.06
CA ILE A 102 -17.63 19.22 5.08
C ILE A 102 -17.30 19.91 3.76
N GLU A 103 -16.84 21.18 3.80
CA GLU A 103 -16.42 21.90 2.58
C GLU A 103 -15.29 21.17 1.84
N TYR A 104 -14.36 20.58 2.57
CA TYR A 104 -13.26 19.83 1.99
C TYR A 104 -13.69 18.50 1.37
N GLU A 105 -14.54 17.72 2.03
CA GLU A 105 -15.10 16.50 1.46
C GLU A 105 -15.88 16.78 0.16
N MET A 106 -16.65 17.87 0.14
CA MET A 106 -17.33 18.34 -1.07
C MET A 106 -16.35 18.77 -2.17
N LEU A 107 -15.19 19.33 -1.81
CA LEU A 107 -14.12 19.67 -2.74
C LEU A 107 -13.50 18.39 -3.34
N LEU A 108 -13.17 17.38 -2.52
CA LEU A 108 -12.57 16.13 -2.98
C LEU A 108 -13.50 15.35 -3.92
N ALA A 109 -14.80 15.28 -3.60
CA ALA A 109 -15.79 14.64 -4.45
C ALA A 109 -15.85 15.26 -5.86
N LYS A 110 -15.69 16.59 -5.96
CA LYS A 110 -15.61 17.29 -7.25
C LYS A 110 -14.24 17.14 -7.91
N ALA A 111 -13.18 17.16 -7.10
CA ALA A 111 -11.80 17.11 -7.57
C ALA A 111 -11.48 15.84 -8.35
N ASN A 112 -11.99 14.69 -7.90
CA ASN A 112 -11.80 13.42 -8.62
C ASN A 112 -12.36 13.45 -10.05
N ASN A 113 -13.56 14.02 -10.23
CA ASN A 113 -14.17 14.17 -11.56
C ASN A 113 -13.37 15.13 -12.45
N ILE A 114 -12.96 16.26 -11.90
CA ILE A 114 -12.17 17.28 -12.62
C ILE A 114 -10.78 16.72 -12.99
N TRP A 115 -10.15 15.96 -12.09
CA TRP A 115 -8.89 15.28 -12.36
C TRP A 115 -9.02 14.25 -13.48
N CYS A 116 -10.10 13.45 -13.47
CA CYS A 116 -10.35 12.47 -14.52
C CYS A 116 -10.49 13.15 -15.89
N GLU A 117 -11.30 14.22 -15.97
CA GLU A 117 -11.44 15.03 -17.17
C GLU A 117 -10.10 15.66 -17.61
N ALA A 118 -9.34 16.23 -16.67
CA ALA A 118 -8.04 16.82 -16.94
C ALA A 118 -7.04 15.78 -17.49
N LYS A 119 -7.01 14.58 -16.90
CA LYS A 119 -6.14 13.48 -17.32
C LYS A 119 -6.48 12.99 -18.72
N LEU A 120 -7.78 12.78 -19.01
CA LEU A 120 -8.27 12.35 -20.32
C LEU A 120 -7.94 13.37 -21.42
N ASN A 121 -8.03 14.66 -21.10
CA ASN A 121 -7.79 15.73 -22.06
C ASN A 121 -6.36 16.29 -22.04
N ASN A 122 -5.45 15.70 -21.26
CA ASN A 122 -4.08 16.21 -21.05
C ASN A 122 -4.05 17.72 -20.73
N ASN A 123 -4.88 18.15 -19.78
CA ASN A 123 -5.11 19.55 -19.48
C ASN A 123 -4.95 19.85 -17.99
N TYR A 124 -3.70 19.96 -17.53
CA TYR A 124 -3.42 20.27 -16.13
C TYR A 124 -4.00 21.61 -15.67
N ALA A 125 -4.13 22.60 -16.57
CA ALA A 125 -4.70 23.90 -16.23
C ALA A 125 -6.15 23.81 -15.72
N LEU A 126 -6.90 22.77 -16.12
CA LEU A 126 -8.23 22.48 -15.59
C LEU A 126 -8.20 22.06 -14.11
N PHE A 127 -7.19 21.27 -13.72
CA PHE A 127 -7.07 20.72 -12.38
C PHE A 127 -6.30 21.62 -11.40
N ALA A 128 -5.35 22.43 -11.90
CA ALA A 128 -4.48 23.27 -11.07
C ALA A 128 -5.22 24.15 -10.03
N PRO A 129 -6.34 24.84 -10.36
CA PRO A 129 -7.07 25.64 -9.37
C PRO A 129 -7.73 24.80 -8.26
N VAL A 130 -8.12 23.56 -8.57
CA VAL A 130 -8.70 22.63 -7.60
C VAL A 130 -7.60 22.09 -6.69
N LEU A 131 -6.47 21.68 -7.27
CA LEU A 131 -5.31 21.24 -6.51
C LEU A 131 -4.81 22.32 -5.56
N ALA A 132 -4.83 23.60 -5.96
CA ALA A 132 -4.47 24.72 -5.09
C ALA A 132 -5.38 24.80 -3.84
N GLN A 133 -6.70 24.57 -4.00
CA GLN A 133 -7.64 24.54 -2.88
C GLN A 133 -7.36 23.35 -1.95
N ILE A 134 -7.07 22.17 -2.51
CA ILE A 134 -6.70 20.99 -1.72
C ILE A 134 -5.41 21.26 -0.93
N ILE A 135 -4.37 21.79 -1.56
CA ILE A 135 -3.10 22.15 -0.89
C ILE A 135 -3.34 23.17 0.24
N ASN A 136 -4.19 24.17 0.01
CA ASN A 136 -4.52 25.15 1.05
C ASN A 136 -5.23 24.51 2.23
N TRP A 137 -6.14 23.56 1.98
CA TRP A 137 -6.75 22.78 3.05
C TRP A 137 -5.71 21.95 3.80
N GLN A 138 -4.81 21.26 3.10
CA GLN A 138 -3.75 20.45 3.72
C GLN A 138 -2.89 21.30 4.67
N LYS A 139 -2.57 22.54 4.28
CA LYS A 139 -1.85 23.49 5.13
C LYS A 139 -2.64 23.91 6.37
N LYS A 140 -3.97 24.10 6.26
CA LYS A 140 -4.83 24.35 7.43
C LYS A 140 -4.94 23.13 8.33
N TYR A 141 -5.11 21.96 7.74
CA TYR A 141 -5.18 20.68 8.43
C TYR A 141 -3.93 20.42 9.26
N ILE A 142 -2.75 20.68 8.70
CA ILE A 142 -1.49 20.70 9.45
C ILE A 142 -1.62 21.62 10.67
N GLN A 143 -2.00 22.88 10.48
CA GLN A 143 -2.12 23.87 11.57
C GLN A 143 -3.09 23.44 12.68
N TYR A 144 -4.18 22.74 12.36
CA TYR A 144 -5.12 22.23 13.36
C TYR A 144 -4.51 21.13 14.23
N LEU A 145 -3.54 20.38 13.70
CA LEU A 145 -3.00 19.18 14.34
C LEU A 145 -1.55 19.31 14.82
N GLU A 146 -0.87 20.42 14.51
CA GLU A 146 0.50 20.62 14.99
C GLU A 146 0.58 20.59 16.52
N THR A 147 1.64 19.99 17.02
CA THR A 147 2.05 19.96 18.42
C THR A 147 3.55 20.26 18.51
N ASP A 148 4.08 20.39 19.72
CA ASP A 148 5.52 20.61 19.92
C ASP A 148 6.39 19.51 19.29
N THR A 149 5.85 18.28 19.16
CA THR A 149 6.55 17.10 18.67
C THR A 149 6.11 16.61 17.28
N LEU A 150 5.04 17.17 16.71
CA LEU A 150 4.49 16.79 15.40
C LEU A 150 4.10 18.05 14.62
N LYS A 151 4.76 18.37 13.52
CA LYS A 151 4.56 19.64 12.81
C LYS A 151 4.93 19.57 11.33
N GLY A 152 4.42 20.51 10.54
CA GLY A 152 4.67 20.61 9.11
C GLY A 152 4.28 19.33 8.39
N TYR A 153 5.15 18.88 7.47
CA TYR A 153 4.88 17.69 6.67
C TYR A 153 4.82 16.39 7.50
N ASP A 154 5.40 16.37 8.71
CA ASP A 154 5.30 15.20 9.59
C ASP A 154 3.86 14.88 9.99
N VAL A 155 2.98 15.89 10.08
CA VAL A 155 1.55 15.68 10.37
C VAL A 155 0.92 14.78 9.31
N LEU A 156 1.18 15.05 8.03
CA LEU A 156 0.63 14.31 6.89
C LEU A 156 1.25 12.92 6.76
N LEU A 157 2.55 12.79 7.00
CA LEU A 157 3.23 11.49 6.99
C LEU A 157 2.69 10.57 8.11
N ASN A 158 2.43 11.15 9.29
CA ASN A 158 1.99 10.41 10.47
C ASN A 158 0.57 9.85 10.33
N ASP A 159 -0.26 10.37 9.42
CA ASP A 159 -1.59 9.81 9.12
C ASP A 159 -1.52 8.41 8.49
N TYR A 160 -0.40 8.07 7.83
CA TYR A 160 -0.24 6.81 7.10
C TYR A 160 0.84 5.89 7.67
N GLU A 161 1.92 6.48 8.21
CA GLU A 161 3.01 5.76 8.84
C GLU A 161 3.37 6.42 10.17
N LYS A 162 2.53 6.16 11.18
CA LYS A 162 2.65 6.78 12.49
C LYS A 162 4.06 6.58 13.08
N GLY A 163 4.67 7.69 13.49
CA GLY A 163 5.99 7.70 14.14
C GLY A 163 7.19 7.57 13.21
N PHE A 164 7.01 7.51 11.88
CA PHE A 164 8.10 7.60 10.91
C PHE A 164 8.19 9.02 10.34
N THR A 165 9.25 9.72 10.69
CA THR A 165 9.38 11.17 10.46
C THR A 165 9.95 11.49 9.09
N LYS A 166 9.75 12.72 8.63
CA LYS A 166 10.38 13.32 7.46
C LYS A 166 11.90 13.19 7.52
N LYS A 167 12.50 13.34 8.70
CA LYS A 167 13.94 13.15 8.88
C LYS A 167 14.36 11.73 8.49
N GLU A 168 13.63 10.72 8.95
CA GLU A 168 13.90 9.32 8.62
C GLU A 168 13.65 9.03 7.13
N TYR A 169 12.60 9.62 6.54
CA TYR A 169 12.36 9.53 5.10
C TYR A 169 13.44 10.24 4.26
N ASP A 170 13.94 11.38 4.71
CA ASP A 170 15.05 12.11 4.06
C ASP A 170 16.31 11.23 4.07
N GLU A 171 16.68 10.67 5.22
CA GLU A 171 17.82 9.74 5.33
C GLU A 171 17.67 8.52 4.42
N PHE A 172 16.46 7.94 4.35
CA PHE A 172 16.14 6.82 3.48
C PHE A 172 16.27 7.19 2.00
N PHE A 173 15.58 8.24 1.54
CA PHE A 173 15.57 8.61 0.13
C PHE A 173 16.89 9.22 -0.33
N ASP A 174 17.65 9.89 0.54
CA ASP A 174 18.99 10.38 0.20
C ASP A 174 19.97 9.23 -0.05
N LEU A 175 19.83 8.12 0.69
CA LEU A 175 20.59 6.89 0.40
C LEU A 175 20.23 6.35 -0.99
N LEU A 176 18.93 6.27 -1.34
CA LEU A 176 18.50 5.81 -2.65
C LEU A 176 18.95 6.75 -3.79
N LYS A 177 18.86 8.07 -3.59
CA LYS A 177 19.37 9.09 -4.55
C LYS A 177 20.85 8.89 -4.81
N LYS A 178 21.63 8.65 -3.75
CA LYS A 178 23.08 8.50 -3.84
C LYS A 178 23.49 7.18 -4.50
N GLU A 179 22.83 6.07 -4.15
CA GLU A 179 23.32 4.73 -4.43
C GLU A 179 22.48 3.95 -5.46
N LEU A 180 21.16 4.12 -5.44
CA LEU A 180 20.24 3.38 -6.31
C LEU A 180 20.06 4.08 -7.67
N VAL A 181 19.94 5.40 -7.71
CA VAL A 181 19.79 6.14 -8.98
C VAL A 181 20.97 5.89 -9.95
N PRO A 182 22.25 5.96 -9.54
CA PRO A 182 23.35 5.60 -10.44
C PRO A 182 23.32 4.14 -10.89
N PHE A 183 22.90 3.23 -10.01
CA PHE A 183 22.79 1.80 -10.32
C PHE A 183 21.69 1.52 -11.36
N VAL A 184 20.50 2.14 -11.20
CA VAL A 184 19.42 2.10 -12.20
C VAL A 184 19.91 2.63 -13.54
N LYS A 185 20.62 3.76 -13.56
CA LYS A 185 21.19 4.33 -14.79
C LYS A 185 22.20 3.38 -15.45
N LYS A 186 23.01 2.66 -14.68
CA LYS A 186 23.93 1.62 -15.18
C LYS A 186 23.14 0.48 -15.83
N ILE A 187 22.17 -0.11 -15.12
CA ILE A 187 21.34 -1.22 -15.62
C ILE A 187 20.56 -0.83 -16.88
N THR A 188 19.85 0.30 -16.85
CA THR A 188 19.01 0.76 -17.98
C THR A 188 19.80 1.26 -19.18
N SER A 189 21.14 1.35 -19.08
CA SER A 189 22.03 1.61 -20.23
C SER A 189 22.44 0.34 -20.98
N LEU A 190 22.21 -0.84 -20.38
CA LEU A 190 22.47 -2.13 -21.00
C LEU A 190 21.38 -2.48 -22.02
N LYS A 191 21.63 -3.53 -22.82
CA LYS A 191 20.61 -4.08 -23.71
C LYS A 191 19.44 -4.63 -22.86
N PRO A 192 18.19 -4.25 -23.14
CA PRO A 192 17.04 -4.82 -22.45
C PRO A 192 16.95 -6.34 -22.61
N LEU A 193 16.47 -7.00 -21.55
CA LEU A 193 16.11 -8.41 -21.58
C LEU A 193 14.87 -8.61 -22.46
N ASP A 194 14.75 -9.78 -23.10
CA ASP A 194 13.57 -10.11 -23.92
C ASP A 194 12.42 -10.57 -23.03
N ASP A 195 11.29 -9.86 -23.14
CA ASP A 195 10.01 -10.17 -22.50
C ASP A 195 8.88 -10.32 -23.51
N SER A 196 9.19 -10.43 -24.81
CA SER A 196 8.19 -10.40 -25.88
C SER A 196 7.13 -11.50 -25.77
N PHE A 197 7.49 -12.66 -25.22
CA PHE A 197 6.53 -13.75 -25.00
C PHE A 197 5.45 -13.37 -23.98
N VAL A 198 5.74 -12.52 -22.99
CA VAL A 198 4.79 -12.09 -21.95
C VAL A 198 3.57 -11.35 -22.52
N TYR A 199 3.73 -10.70 -23.69
CA TYR A 199 2.68 -9.93 -24.35
C TYR A 199 1.94 -10.69 -25.46
N LYS A 200 2.21 -11.99 -25.62
CA LYS A 200 1.39 -12.84 -26.49
C LYS A 200 -0.04 -12.91 -25.95
N LYS A 201 -0.94 -13.52 -26.73
CA LYS A 201 -2.31 -13.76 -26.29
C LYS A 201 -2.37 -14.92 -25.29
N TYR A 202 -2.96 -14.71 -24.12
CA TYR A 202 -3.17 -15.67 -23.05
C TYR A 202 -4.66 -15.72 -22.66
N SER A 203 -5.28 -16.90 -22.72
CA SER A 203 -6.69 -17.08 -22.35
C SER A 203 -6.94 -16.68 -20.90
N ILE A 204 -7.94 -15.81 -20.67
CA ILE A 204 -8.35 -15.38 -19.32
C ILE A 204 -8.78 -16.57 -18.46
N ASP A 205 -9.48 -17.56 -19.01
CA ASP A 205 -9.92 -18.74 -18.24
C ASP A 205 -8.73 -19.55 -17.70
N LYS A 206 -7.66 -19.66 -18.49
CA LYS A 206 -6.42 -20.31 -18.04
C LYS A 206 -5.64 -19.45 -17.04
N GLN A 207 -5.70 -18.12 -17.16
CA GLN A 207 -5.13 -17.23 -16.14
C GLN A 207 -5.87 -17.37 -14.80
N LYS A 208 -7.20 -17.51 -14.83
CA LYS A 208 -8.03 -17.82 -13.64
C LYS A 208 -7.69 -19.18 -13.04
N GLU A 209 -7.46 -20.19 -13.87
CA GLU A 209 -6.97 -21.50 -13.41
C GLU A 209 -5.61 -21.38 -12.69
N PHE A 210 -4.66 -20.64 -13.27
CA PHE A 210 -3.37 -20.39 -12.63
C PHE A 210 -3.49 -19.52 -11.38
N ALA A 211 -4.41 -18.56 -11.34
CA ALA A 211 -4.68 -17.76 -10.15
C ALA A 211 -5.21 -18.64 -8.99
N HIS A 212 -6.09 -19.61 -9.28
CA HIS A 212 -6.51 -20.60 -8.27
C HIS A 212 -5.35 -21.47 -7.78
N TYR A 213 -4.44 -21.86 -8.68
CA TYR A 213 -3.22 -22.56 -8.30
C TYR A 213 -2.36 -21.72 -7.35
N LEU A 214 -2.17 -20.42 -7.64
CA LEU A 214 -1.44 -19.50 -6.77
C LEU A 214 -2.11 -19.33 -5.39
N MET A 215 -3.44 -19.33 -5.32
CA MET A 215 -4.15 -19.32 -4.03
C MET A 215 -3.79 -20.53 -3.17
N ASP A 216 -3.68 -21.72 -3.78
CA ASP A 216 -3.31 -22.95 -3.06
C ASP A 216 -1.83 -22.89 -2.62
N VAL A 217 -0.93 -22.45 -3.51
CA VAL A 217 0.51 -22.23 -3.20
C VAL A 217 0.69 -21.26 -2.03
N MET A 218 -0.10 -20.18 -2.00
CA MET A 218 -0.06 -19.19 -0.93
C MET A 218 -0.83 -19.59 0.35
N CYS A 219 -1.42 -20.80 0.36
CA CYS A 219 -2.21 -21.33 1.46
C CYS A 219 -3.45 -20.47 1.82
N PHE A 220 -4.09 -19.87 0.81
CA PHE A 220 -5.29 -19.06 1.00
C PHE A 220 -6.52 -19.93 1.29
N ASP A 221 -7.08 -19.81 2.50
CA ASP A 221 -8.26 -20.58 2.92
C ASP A 221 -9.56 -19.93 2.45
N LYS A 222 -10.15 -20.50 1.39
CA LYS A 222 -11.43 -20.08 0.79
C LYS A 222 -12.64 -20.19 1.73
N LYS A 223 -12.50 -20.77 2.92
CA LYS A 223 -13.56 -20.72 3.96
C LYS A 223 -13.68 -19.35 4.63
N PHE A 224 -12.61 -18.56 4.60
CA PHE A 224 -12.50 -17.27 5.28
C PHE A 224 -12.22 -16.12 4.31
N GLY A 225 -12.49 -16.33 3.03
CA GLY A 225 -12.16 -15.40 1.98
C GLY A 225 -12.58 -15.89 0.60
N LEU A 226 -12.62 -14.97 -0.35
CA LEU A 226 -12.97 -15.28 -1.74
C LEU A 226 -12.21 -14.36 -2.70
N THR A 227 -12.21 -14.74 -3.98
CA THR A 227 -11.64 -13.94 -5.06
C THR A 227 -12.71 -13.45 -6.03
N LYS A 228 -12.56 -12.22 -6.53
CA LYS A 228 -13.39 -11.60 -7.58
C LYS A 228 -12.55 -10.86 -8.60
N GLU A 229 -13.22 -10.33 -9.62
CA GLU A 229 -12.63 -9.45 -10.62
C GLU A 229 -12.96 -7.99 -10.29
N SER A 230 -12.01 -7.10 -10.52
CA SER A 230 -12.18 -5.64 -10.44
C SER A 230 -11.28 -4.96 -11.49
N GLU A 231 -11.49 -3.67 -11.74
CA GLU A 231 -10.60 -2.89 -12.62
C GLU A 231 -9.23 -2.66 -11.97
N HIS A 232 -9.22 -2.40 -10.66
CA HIS A 232 -8.02 -2.21 -9.87
C HIS A 232 -7.97 -3.30 -8.79
N PRO A 233 -7.00 -4.23 -8.84
CA PRO A 233 -6.84 -5.23 -7.79
C PRO A 233 -6.68 -4.60 -6.41
N PHE A 234 -7.31 -5.20 -5.41
CA PHE A 234 -7.23 -4.80 -4.02
C PHE A 234 -7.60 -5.97 -3.10
N THR A 235 -7.16 -5.84 -1.85
CA THR A 235 -7.55 -6.70 -0.73
C THR A 235 -8.38 -5.89 0.24
N SER A 236 -9.48 -6.47 0.70
CA SER A 236 -10.30 -5.89 1.75
C SER A 236 -10.92 -6.98 2.59
N GLY A 237 -11.34 -6.65 3.80
CA GLY A 237 -11.91 -7.64 4.69
C GLY A 237 -12.49 -7.04 5.94
N TYR A 238 -13.04 -7.91 6.77
CA TYR A 238 -13.45 -7.57 8.12
C TYR A 238 -12.93 -8.61 9.11
N GLY A 239 -11.89 -8.20 9.85
CA GLY A 239 -11.18 -9.06 10.78
C GLY A 239 -10.59 -10.30 10.11
N THR A 240 -10.24 -11.29 10.92
CA THR A 240 -9.58 -12.51 10.42
C THR A 240 -10.55 -13.46 9.70
N THR A 241 -11.87 -13.26 9.68
CA THR A 241 -12.79 -14.32 9.20
C THR A 241 -13.37 -14.08 7.81
N ASP A 242 -13.22 -12.88 7.24
CA ASP A 242 -13.68 -12.54 5.90
C ASP A 242 -12.66 -11.61 5.24
N VAL A 243 -11.72 -12.17 4.47
CA VAL A 243 -10.70 -11.42 3.74
C VAL A 243 -10.78 -11.77 2.26
N ARG A 244 -11.06 -10.78 1.43
CA ARG A 244 -11.37 -10.93 0.02
C ARG A 244 -10.34 -10.23 -0.85
N VAL A 245 -10.07 -10.83 -2.00
CA VAL A 245 -9.04 -10.41 -2.94
C VAL A 245 -9.67 -10.20 -4.31
N THR A 246 -9.33 -9.12 -5.00
CA THR A 246 -9.69 -8.95 -6.40
C THR A 246 -8.48 -9.07 -7.31
N CYS A 247 -8.70 -9.39 -8.58
CA CYS A 247 -7.66 -9.43 -9.60
C CYS A 247 -8.22 -8.98 -10.95
N HIS A 248 -7.35 -8.53 -11.84
CA HIS A 248 -7.69 -8.16 -13.20
C HIS A 248 -6.87 -9.00 -14.19
N TYR A 249 -7.50 -9.44 -15.28
CA TYR A 249 -6.89 -10.32 -16.28
C TYR A 249 -6.78 -9.62 -17.63
N TYR A 250 -5.57 -9.53 -18.16
CA TYR A 250 -5.31 -8.98 -19.49
C TYR A 250 -4.96 -10.11 -20.46
N GLU A 251 -5.61 -10.15 -21.63
CA GLU A 251 -5.29 -11.15 -22.66
C GLU A 251 -3.85 -11.01 -23.19
N ASN A 252 -3.24 -9.81 -23.12
CA ASN A 252 -1.94 -9.52 -23.74
C ASN A 252 -0.87 -9.08 -22.73
N LEU A 253 -1.01 -9.48 -21.46
CA LEU A 253 -0.02 -9.22 -20.42
C LEU A 253 -0.13 -10.30 -19.32
N LEU A 254 0.51 -11.46 -19.55
CA LEU A 254 0.40 -12.62 -18.66
C LEU A 254 0.79 -12.31 -17.21
N THR A 255 1.86 -11.54 -17.03
CA THR A 255 2.46 -11.28 -15.73
C THR A 255 1.59 -10.41 -14.83
N SER A 256 0.67 -9.61 -15.40
CA SER A 256 -0.16 -8.70 -14.62
C SER A 256 -1.00 -9.46 -13.59
N SER A 257 -1.80 -10.43 -14.01
CA SER A 257 -2.68 -11.15 -13.09
C SER A 257 -1.90 -12.00 -12.08
N ILE A 258 -0.74 -12.53 -12.49
CA ILE A 258 0.14 -13.34 -11.63
C ILE A 258 0.63 -12.50 -10.45
N PHE A 259 1.27 -11.36 -10.73
CA PHE A 259 1.87 -10.54 -9.68
C PHE A 259 0.82 -9.77 -8.89
N SER A 260 -0.27 -9.32 -9.51
CA SER A 260 -1.41 -8.76 -8.78
C SER A 260 -2.01 -9.79 -7.81
N MET A 261 -2.21 -11.04 -8.25
CA MET A 261 -2.75 -12.07 -7.35
C MET A 261 -1.80 -12.36 -6.18
N ILE A 262 -0.49 -12.50 -6.42
CA ILE A 262 0.50 -12.74 -5.36
C ILE A 262 0.56 -11.53 -4.39
N HIS A 263 0.52 -10.31 -4.92
CA HIS A 263 0.52 -9.08 -4.13
C HIS A 263 -0.68 -9.02 -3.18
N GLU A 264 -1.88 -9.18 -3.72
CA GLU A 264 -3.11 -9.12 -2.93
C GLU A 264 -3.23 -10.31 -1.95
N LEU A 265 -2.80 -11.51 -2.34
CA LEU A 265 -2.74 -12.64 -1.41
C LEU A 265 -1.72 -12.41 -0.28
N GLY A 266 -0.68 -11.61 -0.50
CA GLY A 266 0.24 -11.19 0.55
C GLY A 266 -0.44 -10.30 1.60
N HIS A 267 -1.22 -9.31 1.16
CA HIS A 267 -2.09 -8.54 2.03
C HIS A 267 -3.08 -9.43 2.77
N ALA A 268 -3.77 -10.31 2.05
CA ALA A 268 -4.77 -11.19 2.63
C ALA A 268 -4.17 -12.14 3.69
N THR A 269 -2.94 -12.61 3.45
CA THR A 269 -2.22 -13.45 4.40
C THR A 269 -1.91 -12.70 5.70
N TYR A 270 -1.52 -11.42 5.62
CA TYR A 270 -1.29 -10.60 6.81
C TYR A 270 -2.58 -10.47 7.63
N GLU A 271 -3.66 -10.02 7.01
CA GLU A 271 -4.96 -9.84 7.67
C GLU A 271 -5.46 -11.15 8.29
N ARG A 272 -5.33 -12.28 7.57
CA ARG A 272 -5.74 -13.59 8.09
C ARG A 272 -4.88 -14.09 9.25
N GLN A 273 -3.61 -13.72 9.32
CA GLN A 273 -2.69 -14.23 10.34
C GLN A 273 -2.59 -13.34 11.58
N CYS A 274 -3.29 -12.20 11.60
CA CYS A 274 -3.52 -11.42 12.80
C CYS A 274 -4.17 -12.26 13.92
N ASP A 275 -3.89 -11.91 15.18
CA ASP A 275 -4.52 -12.58 16.32
C ASP A 275 -5.99 -12.15 16.42
N SER A 276 -6.90 -13.10 16.28
CA SER A 276 -8.35 -12.84 16.20
C SER A 276 -8.93 -12.22 17.47
N LYS A 277 -8.19 -12.20 18.60
CA LYS A 277 -8.61 -11.44 19.78
C LYS A 277 -8.77 -9.93 19.50
N TYR A 278 -8.16 -9.42 18.42
CA TYR A 278 -8.25 -8.02 18.02
C TYR A 278 -9.37 -7.72 17.02
N ASP A 279 -10.05 -8.72 16.46
CA ASP A 279 -11.02 -8.56 15.36
C ASP A 279 -12.10 -7.50 15.65
N ASP A 280 -12.58 -7.43 16.90
CA ASP A 280 -13.63 -6.52 17.36
C ASP A 280 -13.09 -5.24 18.03
N THR A 281 -11.82 -4.91 17.83
CA THR A 281 -11.14 -3.76 18.47
C THR A 281 -10.55 -2.81 17.43
N ALA A 282 -10.19 -1.59 17.85
CA ALA A 282 -9.46 -0.65 16.98
C ALA A 282 -8.04 -1.14 16.60
N LEU A 283 -7.57 -2.26 17.17
CA LEU A 283 -6.28 -2.88 16.87
C LEU A 283 -6.37 -3.98 15.80
N SER A 284 -7.55 -4.17 15.19
CA SER A 284 -7.76 -5.14 14.11
C SER A 284 -6.92 -4.79 12.87
N GLY A 285 -6.43 -5.82 12.18
CA GLY A 285 -5.65 -5.72 10.94
C GLY A 285 -4.22 -5.21 11.09
N GLY A 286 -3.58 -4.94 9.96
CA GLY A 286 -2.20 -4.46 9.90
C GLY A 286 -1.97 -3.10 10.58
N THR A 287 -0.76 -2.89 11.09
CA THR A 287 -0.45 -1.72 11.97
C THR A 287 -0.43 -0.38 11.25
N THR A 288 0.20 -0.31 10.06
CA THR A 288 0.32 0.89 9.23
C THR A 288 0.36 0.52 7.75
N MET A 289 0.19 1.50 6.87
CA MET A 289 0.19 1.26 5.42
C MET A 289 1.52 0.69 4.92
N ALA A 290 2.67 1.18 5.40
CA ALA A 290 3.95 0.63 4.95
C ALA A 290 4.19 -0.78 5.47
N MET A 291 3.78 -1.11 6.71
CA MET A 291 3.87 -2.49 7.19
C MET A 291 2.94 -3.42 6.40
N HIS A 292 1.74 -2.95 6.05
CA HIS A 292 0.80 -3.73 5.24
C HIS A 292 1.35 -3.97 3.82
N GLU A 293 1.88 -2.92 3.17
CA GLU A 293 2.59 -2.99 1.89
C GLU A 293 3.86 -3.85 1.95
N SER A 294 4.52 -3.90 3.11
CA SER A 294 5.69 -4.77 3.26
C SER A 294 5.34 -6.24 3.06
N GLN A 295 4.14 -6.67 3.45
CA GLN A 295 3.72 -8.06 3.26
C GLN A 295 3.38 -8.34 1.80
N SER A 296 2.59 -7.48 1.14
CA SER A 296 2.30 -7.68 -0.29
C SER A 296 3.57 -7.66 -1.14
N ARG A 297 4.51 -6.74 -0.89
CA ARG A 297 5.80 -6.67 -1.60
C ARG A 297 6.75 -7.81 -1.24
N PHE A 298 6.69 -8.33 -0.02
CA PHE A 298 7.43 -9.52 0.34
C PHE A 298 6.99 -10.71 -0.52
N TYR A 299 5.69 -10.96 -0.59
CA TYR A 299 5.17 -12.06 -1.42
C TYR A 299 5.36 -11.79 -2.91
N GLU A 300 5.02 -10.61 -3.40
CA GLU A 300 5.11 -10.29 -4.83
C GLU A 300 6.55 -10.36 -5.33
N ASN A 301 7.48 -9.65 -4.68
CA ASN A 301 8.80 -9.41 -5.25
C ASN A 301 9.88 -10.30 -4.66
N ILE A 302 9.91 -10.44 -3.33
CA ILE A 302 10.95 -11.24 -2.67
C ILE A 302 10.72 -12.73 -2.90
N VAL A 303 9.46 -13.20 -2.82
CA VAL A 303 9.10 -14.59 -3.11
C VAL A 303 8.75 -14.76 -4.59
N GLY A 304 7.71 -14.06 -5.05
CA GLY A 304 7.06 -14.25 -6.33
C GLY A 304 7.91 -13.88 -7.54
N ARG A 305 8.96 -13.06 -7.40
CA ARG A 305 9.95 -12.79 -8.47
C ARG A 305 11.29 -13.47 -8.24
N SER A 306 11.35 -14.44 -7.33
CA SER A 306 12.58 -15.20 -7.03
C SER A 306 12.76 -16.40 -7.94
N TYR A 307 14.01 -16.76 -8.20
CA TYR A 307 14.32 -17.97 -8.97
C TYR A 307 13.82 -19.27 -8.29
N PRO A 308 13.99 -19.48 -6.97
CA PRO A 308 13.51 -20.68 -6.30
C PRO A 308 12.00 -20.90 -6.45
N PHE A 309 11.19 -19.85 -6.33
CA PHE A 309 9.74 -19.92 -6.53
C PHE A 309 9.40 -20.44 -7.93
N TRP A 310 9.98 -19.83 -8.97
CA TRP A 310 9.69 -20.23 -10.34
C TRP A 310 10.28 -21.57 -10.73
N SER A 311 11.39 -22.01 -10.11
CA SER A 311 11.93 -23.36 -10.31
C SER A 311 10.92 -24.46 -10.01
N LYS A 312 9.99 -24.20 -9.09
CA LYS A 312 8.92 -25.10 -8.72
C LYS A 312 7.64 -24.88 -9.52
N HIS A 313 7.23 -23.64 -9.73
CA HIS A 313 5.90 -23.30 -10.24
C HIS A 313 5.84 -23.02 -11.75
N TYR A 314 6.97 -22.70 -12.38
CA TYR A 314 7.02 -22.43 -13.82
C TYR A 314 6.57 -23.62 -14.69
N PRO A 315 6.90 -24.89 -14.39
CA PRO A 315 6.41 -26.02 -15.17
C PRO A 315 4.88 -26.10 -15.24
N VAL A 316 4.17 -25.70 -14.18
CA VAL A 316 2.69 -25.66 -14.16
C VAL A 316 2.18 -24.56 -15.09
N LEU A 317 2.77 -23.36 -15.01
CA LEU A 317 2.42 -22.24 -15.89
C LEU A 317 2.70 -22.59 -17.37
N GLN A 318 3.86 -23.17 -17.64
CA GLN A 318 4.28 -23.59 -18.97
C GLN A 318 3.33 -24.65 -19.55
N GLN A 319 2.87 -25.60 -18.73
CA GLN A 319 1.88 -26.61 -19.15
C GLN A 319 0.53 -25.98 -19.50
N LEU A 320 0.03 -25.03 -18.70
CA LEU A 320 -1.23 -24.33 -18.98
C LEU A 320 -1.16 -23.54 -20.29
N PHE A 321 -0.02 -22.91 -20.55
CA PHE A 321 0.21 -22.07 -21.73
C PHE A 321 1.28 -22.65 -22.68
N PHE A 322 1.19 -23.96 -22.95
CA PHE A 322 2.15 -24.70 -23.76
C PHE A 322 2.40 -24.04 -25.12
N GLU A 323 1.35 -23.62 -25.82
CA GLU A 323 1.45 -22.94 -27.13
C GLU A 323 2.33 -21.67 -27.09
N ASN A 324 2.32 -20.95 -25.97
CA ASN A 324 3.06 -19.71 -25.79
C ASN A 324 4.47 -19.91 -25.24
N LEU A 325 4.63 -20.89 -24.33
CA LEU A 325 5.78 -21.00 -23.42
C LEU A 325 6.62 -22.29 -23.58
N HIS A 326 6.25 -23.24 -24.44
CA HIS A 326 7.00 -24.51 -24.58
C HIS A 326 8.49 -24.34 -24.94
N ASP A 327 8.83 -23.30 -25.70
CA ASP A 327 10.20 -22.94 -26.09
C ASP A 327 10.84 -21.88 -25.17
N VAL A 328 10.17 -21.48 -24.09
CA VAL A 328 10.67 -20.48 -23.14
C VAL A 328 11.21 -21.20 -21.92
N GLU A 329 12.53 -21.15 -21.74
CA GLU A 329 13.20 -21.75 -20.58
C GLU A 329 12.93 -20.93 -19.30
N LEU A 330 13.13 -21.56 -18.14
CA LEU A 330 12.95 -20.90 -16.84
C LEU A 330 13.82 -19.64 -16.68
N ASP A 331 15.07 -19.70 -17.13
CA ASP A 331 15.99 -18.56 -17.06
C ASP A 331 15.45 -17.35 -17.86
N ASP A 332 14.90 -17.59 -19.06
CA ASP A 332 14.31 -16.54 -19.89
C ASP A 332 13.06 -15.95 -19.23
N PHE A 333 12.21 -16.81 -18.65
CA PHE A 333 11.05 -16.36 -17.89
C PHE A 333 11.45 -15.52 -16.66
N TYR A 334 12.43 -15.99 -15.88
CA TYR A 334 12.95 -15.30 -14.71
C TYR A 334 13.56 -13.93 -15.06
N HIS A 335 14.27 -13.85 -16.18
CA HIS A 335 14.79 -12.60 -16.72
C HIS A 335 13.67 -11.65 -17.15
N ALA A 336 12.64 -12.14 -17.84
CA ALA A 336 11.53 -11.32 -18.30
C ALA A 336 10.73 -10.71 -17.14
N ILE A 337 10.40 -11.48 -16.11
CA ILE A 337 9.64 -10.97 -14.94
C ILE A 337 10.44 -10.01 -14.05
N ASN A 338 11.76 -9.95 -14.25
CA ASN A 338 12.68 -9.04 -13.56
C ASN A 338 13.35 -8.06 -14.54
N LYS A 339 12.76 -7.84 -15.70
CA LYS A 339 13.22 -6.82 -16.65
C LYS A 339 13.09 -5.43 -16.01
N ILE A 340 14.09 -4.59 -16.27
CA ILE A 340 14.20 -3.23 -15.75
C ILE A 340 14.16 -2.28 -16.92
N GLU A 341 13.24 -1.33 -16.86
CA GLU A 341 12.99 -0.41 -17.94
C GLU A 341 12.63 0.97 -17.39
N LYS A 342 13.05 2.02 -18.09
CA LYS A 342 12.62 3.37 -17.76
C LYS A 342 11.18 3.54 -18.24
N THR A 343 10.24 3.47 -17.31
CA THR A 343 8.83 3.73 -17.60
C THR A 343 8.40 5.07 -17.01
N LEU A 344 7.28 5.59 -17.52
CA LEU A 344 6.67 6.82 -16.99
C LEU A 344 5.67 6.51 -15.87
N ILE A 345 5.00 5.36 -15.94
CA ILE A 345 3.87 5.01 -15.10
C ILE A 345 4.32 4.22 -13.89
N ARG A 346 4.14 4.78 -12.70
CA ARG A 346 4.57 4.21 -11.40
C ARG A 346 3.97 2.83 -11.15
N THR A 347 2.69 2.64 -11.43
CA THR A 347 2.01 1.36 -11.20
C THR A 347 2.50 0.25 -12.14
N GLU A 348 3.20 0.61 -13.22
CA GLU A 348 3.79 -0.30 -14.20
C GLU A 348 5.32 -0.38 -14.05
N ALA A 349 5.89 0.32 -13.07
CA ALA A 349 7.33 0.35 -12.86
C ALA A 349 7.84 -0.97 -12.28
N ASP A 350 9.03 -1.38 -12.72
CA ASP A 350 9.72 -2.52 -12.18
C ASP A 350 10.22 -2.27 -10.75
N GLU A 351 10.60 -3.33 -10.05
CA GLU A 351 11.02 -3.27 -8.65
C GLU A 351 12.21 -2.32 -8.39
N LEU A 352 13.11 -2.13 -9.35
CA LEU A 352 14.30 -1.29 -9.19
C LEU A 352 14.00 0.20 -9.46
N THR A 353 13.11 0.50 -10.41
CA THR A 353 12.72 1.87 -10.77
C THR A 353 11.55 2.39 -9.93
N TYR A 354 10.68 1.53 -9.43
CA TYR A 354 9.52 1.88 -8.59
C TYR A 354 9.81 2.87 -7.46
N PRO A 355 10.82 2.67 -6.58
CA PRO A 355 11.09 3.61 -5.49
C PRO A 355 11.50 5.02 -5.99
N LEU A 356 12.02 5.15 -7.22
CA LEU A 356 12.38 6.45 -7.79
C LEU A 356 11.13 7.25 -8.16
N HIS A 357 10.04 6.60 -8.60
CA HIS A 357 8.75 7.27 -8.80
C HIS A 357 8.18 7.79 -7.48
N ILE A 358 8.39 7.07 -6.37
CA ILE A 358 7.98 7.51 -5.03
C ILE A 358 8.80 8.71 -4.58
N MET A 359 10.12 8.70 -4.80
CA MET A 359 11.00 9.83 -4.49
C MET A 359 10.54 11.13 -5.17
N VAL A 360 10.14 11.07 -6.46
CA VAL A 360 9.61 12.25 -7.16
C VAL A 360 8.41 12.84 -6.41
N ARG A 361 7.45 12.01 -6.01
CA ARG A 361 6.22 12.48 -5.35
C ARG A 361 6.51 12.99 -3.95
N TYR A 362 7.34 12.31 -3.19
CA TYR A 362 7.79 12.74 -1.87
C TYR A 362 8.47 14.11 -1.91
N ASP A 363 9.42 14.33 -2.82
CA ASP A 363 10.13 15.60 -2.93
C ASP A 363 9.20 16.74 -3.42
N ILE A 364 8.20 16.43 -4.26
CA ILE A 364 7.18 17.41 -4.65
C ILE A 364 6.27 17.77 -3.47
N GLU A 365 5.78 16.78 -2.72
CA GLU A 365 4.93 17.04 -1.54
C GLU A 365 5.67 17.87 -0.49
N LYS A 366 6.94 17.54 -0.21
CA LYS A 366 7.79 18.39 0.62
C LYS A 366 7.87 19.82 0.09
N ALA A 367 8.13 20.00 -1.20
CA ALA A 367 8.19 21.34 -1.79
C ALA A 367 6.85 22.08 -1.67
N ILE A 368 5.72 21.40 -1.83
CA ILE A 368 4.37 21.98 -1.69
C ILE A 368 4.11 22.47 -0.26
N ILE A 369 4.48 21.66 0.74
CA ILE A 369 4.18 21.92 2.15
C ILE A 369 5.19 22.90 2.77
N GLU A 370 6.48 22.72 2.50
CA GLU A 370 7.56 23.52 3.11
C GLU A 370 7.79 24.85 2.38
N SER A 371 7.18 25.07 1.22
CA SER A 371 7.33 26.32 0.46
C SER A 371 6.02 26.87 -0.09
N ASN A 372 6.05 28.13 -0.54
CA ASN A 372 4.94 28.75 -1.28
C ASN A 372 5.10 28.48 -2.79
N LEU A 373 5.24 27.21 -3.16
CA LEU A 373 5.35 26.80 -4.55
C LEU A 373 4.03 27.09 -5.27
N ASP A 374 4.12 27.76 -6.42
CA ASP A 374 2.98 27.95 -7.31
C ASP A 374 2.55 26.58 -7.88
N VAL A 375 1.27 26.25 -7.72
CA VAL A 375 0.67 25.01 -8.25
C VAL A 375 0.91 24.88 -9.76
N HIS A 376 0.96 26.00 -10.49
CA HIS A 376 1.23 26.01 -11.93
C HIS A 376 2.68 25.64 -12.29
N ALA A 377 3.62 25.68 -11.34
CA ALA A 377 5.00 25.26 -11.53
C ALA A 377 5.21 23.74 -11.31
N LEU A 378 4.23 23.03 -10.75
CA LEU A 378 4.36 21.61 -10.42
C LEU A 378 4.64 20.70 -11.63
N PRO A 379 4.03 20.88 -12.83
CA PRO A 379 4.39 20.06 -13.99
C PRO A 379 5.87 20.16 -14.35
N LYS A 380 6.45 21.37 -14.25
CA LYS A 380 7.87 21.59 -14.53
C LYS A 380 8.76 20.91 -13.50
N LEU A 381 8.40 20.99 -12.21
CA LEU A 381 9.14 20.31 -11.14
C LEU A 381 9.07 18.79 -11.32
N TRP A 382 7.88 18.25 -11.62
CA TRP A 382 7.68 16.84 -11.93
C TRP A 382 8.60 16.37 -13.06
N ASN A 383 8.58 17.06 -14.20
CA ASN A 383 9.38 16.70 -15.36
C ASN A 383 10.89 16.76 -15.04
N LYS A 384 11.31 17.75 -14.26
CA LYS A 384 12.70 17.85 -13.80
C LYS A 384 13.10 16.65 -12.95
N LEU A 385 12.29 16.26 -11.96
CA LEU A 385 12.61 15.17 -11.05
C LEU A 385 12.59 13.80 -11.77
N TYR A 386 11.66 13.58 -12.71
CA TYR A 386 11.70 12.40 -13.58
C TYR A 386 12.99 12.33 -14.40
N GLN A 387 13.43 13.45 -14.97
CA GLN A 387 14.70 13.50 -15.69
C GLN A 387 15.90 13.25 -14.75
N ASP A 388 15.92 13.84 -13.55
CA ASP A 388 17.02 13.71 -12.61
C ASP A 388 17.17 12.27 -12.10
N TYR A 389 16.05 11.63 -11.71
CA TYR A 389 16.04 10.31 -11.06
C TYR A 389 15.96 9.15 -12.04
N LEU A 390 15.03 9.20 -13.00
CA LEU A 390 14.80 8.11 -13.97
C LEU A 390 15.55 8.34 -15.29
N GLY A 391 15.91 9.58 -15.62
CA GLY A 391 16.56 9.91 -16.89
C GLY A 391 15.64 9.69 -18.08
N ILE A 392 14.36 10.04 -17.92
CA ILE A 392 13.31 9.97 -18.93
C ILE A 392 12.60 11.32 -19.06
N GLU A 393 12.29 11.69 -20.30
CA GLU A 393 11.50 12.89 -20.60
C GLU A 393 10.01 12.59 -20.48
N VAL A 394 9.28 13.47 -19.80
CA VAL A 394 7.82 13.37 -19.64
C VAL A 394 7.15 14.12 -20.82
N PRO A 395 6.44 13.42 -21.72
CA PRO A 395 5.95 14.02 -22.95
C PRO A 395 4.72 14.91 -22.76
N ASN A 396 3.96 14.70 -21.69
CA ASN A 396 2.70 15.39 -21.42
C ASN A 396 2.24 15.20 -19.96
N ASP A 397 1.23 15.96 -19.53
CA ASP A 397 0.74 15.96 -18.15
C ASP A 397 0.00 14.67 -17.79
N THR A 398 -0.67 14.01 -18.75
CA THR A 398 -1.34 12.71 -18.55
C THR A 398 -0.37 11.63 -18.06
N LYS A 399 0.83 11.58 -18.66
CA LYS A 399 1.93 10.69 -18.21
C LYS A 399 2.83 11.35 -17.15
N GLY A 400 2.59 12.63 -16.89
CA GLY A 400 3.28 13.46 -15.90
C GLY A 400 2.46 13.61 -14.63
N ILE A 401 2.26 14.86 -14.22
CA ILE A 401 1.62 15.23 -12.95
C ILE A 401 0.19 14.70 -12.75
N LEU A 402 -0.55 14.45 -13.83
CA LEU A 402 -1.93 13.92 -13.77
C LEU A 402 -1.97 12.40 -13.69
N GLN A 403 -0.82 11.72 -13.65
CA GLN A 403 -0.73 10.27 -13.70
C GLN A 403 -1.51 9.60 -12.57
N ASP A 404 -1.39 10.12 -11.34
CA ASP A 404 -1.97 9.53 -10.14
C ASP A 404 -3.14 10.35 -9.59
N VAL A 405 -4.12 9.66 -9.02
CA VAL A 405 -5.34 10.27 -8.43
C VAL A 405 -5.12 10.82 -7.02
N HIS A 406 -4.10 10.36 -6.30
CA HIS A 406 -3.88 10.59 -4.86
C HIS A 406 -4.05 12.06 -4.43
N TRP A 407 -3.46 13.02 -5.16
CA TRP A 407 -3.61 14.44 -4.80
C TRP A 407 -5.00 15.00 -5.09
N ALA A 408 -5.75 14.45 -6.05
CA ALA A 408 -7.15 14.79 -6.26
C ALA A 408 -8.05 14.23 -5.13
N GLY A 409 -7.65 13.09 -4.56
CA GLY A 409 -8.26 12.49 -3.36
C GLY A 409 -7.73 13.03 -2.03
N GLY A 410 -6.82 14.02 -2.04
CA GLY A 410 -6.29 14.63 -0.82
C GLY A 410 -5.27 13.78 -0.04
N SER A 411 -4.74 12.71 -0.61
CA SER A 411 -3.83 11.77 0.05
C SER A 411 -2.37 12.24 0.02
N PHE A 412 -2.05 13.31 0.75
CA PHE A 412 -0.69 13.82 0.93
C PHE A 412 0.01 13.13 2.11
N GLY A 413 1.29 12.77 1.97
CA GLY A 413 2.03 11.97 2.94
C GLY A 413 1.90 10.46 2.71
N TYR A 414 1.07 10.03 1.75
CA TYR A 414 0.76 8.63 1.49
C TYR A 414 1.83 7.91 0.65
N PHE A 415 2.28 8.51 -0.46
CA PHE A 415 3.20 7.87 -1.39
C PHE A 415 4.47 7.25 -0.76
N PRO A 416 5.12 7.89 0.23
CA PRO A 416 6.34 7.36 0.83
C PRO A 416 6.16 5.97 1.45
N THR A 417 4.95 5.62 1.89
CA THR A 417 4.65 4.32 2.49
C THR A 417 4.91 3.15 1.53
N TYR A 418 4.76 3.37 0.23
CA TYR A 418 5.02 2.34 -0.79
C TYR A 418 6.49 1.90 -0.85
N ALA A 419 7.41 2.87 -0.92
CA ALA A 419 8.84 2.56 -0.94
C ALA A 419 9.32 2.04 0.42
N LEU A 420 8.77 2.58 1.51
CA LEU A 420 9.08 2.14 2.86
C LEU A 420 8.64 0.70 3.10
N GLY A 421 7.46 0.29 2.60
CA GLY A 421 6.99 -1.09 2.71
C GLY A 421 7.93 -2.08 2.03
N SER A 422 8.40 -1.76 0.83
CA SER A 422 9.43 -2.56 0.14
C SER A 422 10.74 -2.65 0.95
N ALA A 423 11.13 -1.55 1.62
CA ALA A 423 12.32 -1.53 2.45
C ALA A 423 12.18 -2.34 3.75
N TYR A 424 11.01 -2.28 4.41
CA TYR A 424 10.68 -3.16 5.54
C TYR A 424 10.71 -4.64 5.11
N ALA A 425 10.13 -4.96 3.96
CA ALA A 425 10.13 -6.31 3.42
C ALA A 425 11.56 -6.85 3.22
N ALA A 426 12.47 -6.02 2.69
CA ALA A 426 13.87 -6.39 2.51
C ALA A 426 14.62 -6.64 3.83
N GLN A 427 14.35 -5.83 4.86
CA GLN A 427 14.94 -6.03 6.19
C GLN A 427 14.39 -7.29 6.88
N LEU A 428 13.08 -7.56 6.78
CA LEU A 428 12.47 -8.81 7.24
C LEU A 428 13.06 -10.02 6.51
N TYR A 429 13.22 -9.92 5.19
CA TYR A 429 13.85 -10.96 4.37
C TYR A 429 15.30 -11.23 4.77
N HIS A 430 16.07 -10.18 5.04
CA HIS A 430 17.44 -10.32 5.52
C HIS A 430 17.50 -11.14 6.81
N GLN A 431 16.56 -10.93 7.74
CA GLN A 431 16.48 -11.73 8.95
C GLN A 431 15.97 -13.16 8.67
N MET A 432 14.95 -13.32 7.83
CA MET A 432 14.41 -14.64 7.49
C MET A 432 15.49 -15.55 6.87
N LYS A 433 16.38 -15.01 6.03
CA LYS A 433 17.54 -15.73 5.46
C LYS A 433 18.47 -16.35 6.51
N LYS A 434 18.50 -15.83 7.74
CA LYS A 434 19.31 -16.38 8.85
C LYS A 434 18.62 -17.53 9.57
N GLU A 435 17.30 -17.61 9.46
CA GLU A 435 16.47 -18.55 10.23
C GLU A 435 15.91 -19.69 9.36
N LEU A 436 15.78 -19.47 8.04
CA LEU A 436 15.25 -20.43 7.08
C LEU A 436 16.19 -20.64 5.89
N ASN A 437 16.20 -21.87 5.34
CA ASN A 437 16.74 -22.12 4.01
C ASN A 437 15.76 -21.57 2.97
N ILE A 438 16.09 -20.42 2.38
CA ILE A 438 15.19 -19.73 1.44
C ILE A 438 14.96 -20.51 0.16
N ASP A 439 15.96 -21.19 -0.39
CA ASP A 439 15.79 -21.94 -1.63
C ASP A 439 14.78 -23.08 -1.43
N GLU A 440 14.85 -23.77 -0.29
CA GLU A 440 13.87 -24.80 0.09
C GLU A 440 12.50 -24.22 0.46
N ALA A 441 12.46 -23.07 1.14
CA ALA A 441 11.21 -22.47 1.60
C ALA A 441 10.41 -21.85 0.45
N PHE A 442 11.08 -21.19 -0.49
CA PHE A 442 10.44 -20.53 -1.63
C PHE A 442 10.20 -21.50 -2.79
N GLY A 443 11.02 -22.56 -2.93
CA GLY A 443 10.86 -23.61 -3.95
C GLY A 443 10.02 -24.82 -3.51
N ALA A 444 9.23 -24.70 -2.43
CA ALA A 444 8.34 -25.75 -1.94
C ALA A 444 7.00 -25.79 -2.71
N ASP A 445 6.19 -26.84 -2.50
CA ASP A 445 4.84 -26.93 -3.09
C ASP A 445 3.91 -25.79 -2.64
N ASP A 446 4.09 -25.30 -1.41
CA ASP A 446 3.35 -24.20 -0.82
C ASP A 446 4.24 -23.33 0.08
N LEU A 447 3.73 -22.16 0.47
CA LEU A 447 4.42 -21.18 1.30
C LEU A 447 4.15 -21.33 2.80
N SER A 448 3.68 -22.48 3.27
CA SER A 448 3.30 -22.70 4.68
C SER A 448 4.43 -22.36 5.66
N LYS A 449 5.69 -22.67 5.32
CA LYS A 449 6.87 -22.32 6.15
C LYS A 449 7.11 -20.82 6.23
N VAL A 450 6.97 -20.11 5.11
CA VAL A 450 7.11 -18.65 5.02
C VAL A 450 5.98 -17.99 5.81
N ASN A 451 4.75 -18.42 5.57
CA ASN A 451 3.55 -17.96 6.26
C ASN A 451 3.65 -18.18 7.78
N ALA A 452 4.18 -19.32 8.23
CA ALA A 452 4.36 -19.59 9.65
C ALA A 452 5.39 -18.65 10.29
N TRP A 453 6.50 -18.37 9.59
CA TRP A 453 7.51 -17.43 10.08
C TRP A 453 6.95 -16.01 10.19
N LEU A 454 6.28 -15.52 9.15
CA LEU A 454 5.68 -14.18 9.15
C LEU A 454 4.55 -14.06 10.17
N LYS A 455 3.73 -15.10 10.36
CA LYS A 455 2.72 -15.14 11.43
C LYS A 455 3.34 -14.90 12.81
N GLU A 456 4.38 -15.65 13.13
CA GLU A 456 4.99 -15.61 14.46
C GLU A 456 5.81 -14.36 14.72
N LYS A 457 6.40 -13.77 13.68
CA LYS A 457 7.32 -12.63 13.78
C LYS A 457 6.62 -11.29 13.55
N VAL A 458 5.58 -11.25 12.72
CA VAL A 458 4.97 -9.99 12.25
C VAL A 458 3.46 -10.01 12.42
N HIS A 459 2.75 -10.96 11.82
CA HIS A 459 1.31 -10.80 11.60
C HIS A 459 0.47 -10.85 12.88
N LYS A 460 0.78 -11.76 13.81
CA LYS A 460 -0.03 -11.96 15.04
C LYS A 460 -0.18 -10.69 15.89
N TYR A 461 0.71 -9.71 15.72
CA TYR A 461 0.67 -8.48 16.48
C TYR A 461 -0.43 -7.53 16.04
N ALA A 462 -0.95 -7.64 14.81
CA ALA A 462 -1.96 -6.72 14.26
C ALA A 462 -1.60 -5.24 14.56
N GLY A 463 -2.57 -4.41 14.95
CA GLY A 463 -2.36 -3.03 15.40
C GLY A 463 -1.79 -2.87 16.81
N SER A 464 -1.48 -3.96 17.53
CA SER A 464 -0.97 -3.88 18.92
C SER A 464 0.52 -3.52 19.03
N LYS A 465 1.24 -3.49 17.90
CA LYS A 465 2.66 -3.15 17.82
C LYS A 465 2.92 -2.20 16.67
N SER A 466 3.74 -1.18 16.91
CA SER A 466 4.22 -0.28 15.86
C SER A 466 5.22 -0.98 14.93
N PRO A 467 5.41 -0.50 13.69
CA PRO A 467 6.44 -1.01 12.79
C PRO A 467 7.84 -1.00 13.40
N LYS A 468 8.20 0.06 14.14
CA LYS A 468 9.48 0.18 14.86
C LYS A 468 9.67 -0.93 15.89
N GLU A 469 8.63 -1.23 16.68
CA GLU A 469 8.68 -2.35 17.63
C GLU A 469 8.81 -3.70 16.91
N ILE A 470 8.05 -3.93 15.84
CA ILE A 470 8.09 -5.19 15.08
C ILE A 470 9.49 -5.40 14.50
N LEU A 471 10.06 -4.41 13.81
CA LEU A 471 11.39 -4.52 13.21
C LEU A 471 12.47 -4.78 14.27
N LEU A 472 12.42 -4.08 15.41
CA LEU A 472 13.36 -4.28 16.50
C LEU A 472 13.22 -5.69 17.11
N MET A 473 12.00 -6.17 17.33
CA MET A 473 11.76 -7.51 17.89
C MET A 473 12.21 -8.62 16.94
N VAL A 474 11.95 -8.47 15.64
CA VAL A 474 12.22 -9.51 14.64
C VAL A 474 13.68 -9.51 14.22
N THR A 475 14.23 -8.33 13.92
CA THR A 475 15.55 -8.19 13.27
C THR A 475 16.66 -7.80 14.24
N HIS A 476 16.31 -7.49 15.50
CA HIS A 476 17.23 -6.98 16.52
C HIS A 476 17.90 -5.65 16.14
N GLU A 477 17.29 -4.92 15.21
CA GLU A 477 17.76 -3.65 14.69
C GLU A 477 16.55 -2.76 14.39
N GLU A 478 16.71 -1.44 14.55
CA GLU A 478 15.74 -0.46 14.03
C GLU A 478 15.73 -0.50 12.48
N PHE A 479 14.83 0.27 11.87
CA PHE A 479 14.79 0.34 10.41
C PHE A 479 16.15 0.77 9.83
N ASN A 480 16.68 -0.03 8.92
CA ASN A 480 17.94 0.23 8.24
C ASN A 480 17.75 0.09 6.72
N PRO A 481 17.75 1.21 5.97
CA PRO A 481 17.47 1.19 4.53
C PRO A 481 18.55 0.50 3.70
N LYS A 482 19.71 0.17 4.27
CA LYS A 482 20.78 -0.54 3.57
C LYS A 482 20.35 -1.93 3.10
N TYR A 483 19.52 -2.64 3.87
CA TYR A 483 19.05 -3.97 3.49
C TYR A 483 18.23 -3.94 2.18
N TYR A 484 17.47 -2.88 1.94
CA TYR A 484 16.74 -2.71 0.69
C TYR A 484 17.69 -2.48 -0.49
N LEU A 485 18.69 -1.61 -0.30
CA LEU A 485 19.70 -1.34 -1.32
C LEU A 485 20.52 -2.60 -1.64
N GLU A 486 20.94 -3.34 -0.62
CA GLU A 486 21.70 -4.59 -0.76
C GLU A 486 20.88 -5.64 -1.50
N TYR A 487 19.62 -5.86 -1.11
CA TYR A 487 18.71 -6.78 -1.80
C TYR A 487 18.59 -6.45 -3.29
N LEU A 488 18.29 -5.19 -3.62
CA LEU A 488 18.16 -4.75 -5.01
C LEU A 488 19.47 -4.90 -5.79
N LYS A 489 20.58 -4.37 -5.25
CA LYS A 489 21.89 -4.44 -5.92
C LYS A 489 22.35 -5.88 -6.11
N GLU A 490 22.18 -6.76 -5.12
CA GLU A 490 22.56 -8.17 -5.20
C GLU A 490 21.76 -8.89 -6.29
N LYS A 491 20.43 -8.77 -6.26
CA LYS A 491 19.52 -9.43 -7.22
C LYS A 491 19.82 -8.97 -8.64
N TYR A 492 19.87 -7.67 -8.87
CA TYR A 492 19.98 -7.13 -10.22
C TYR A 492 21.40 -7.15 -10.79
N SER A 493 22.43 -7.15 -9.94
CA SER A 493 23.81 -7.39 -10.43
C SER A 493 23.97 -8.82 -10.95
N LYS A 494 23.32 -9.81 -10.31
CA LYS A 494 23.31 -11.20 -10.79
C LYS A 494 22.55 -11.33 -12.12
N ILE A 495 21.33 -10.79 -12.20
CA ILE A 495 20.47 -10.87 -13.41
C ILE A 495 21.14 -10.20 -14.62
N TYR A 496 21.72 -9.01 -14.44
CA TYR A 496 22.35 -8.25 -15.52
C TYR A 496 23.86 -8.52 -15.65
N GLN A 497 24.37 -9.53 -14.95
CA GLN A 497 25.77 -9.98 -15.00
C GLN A 497 26.78 -8.84 -14.80
N LEU A 498 26.47 -7.91 -13.89
CA LEU A 498 27.37 -6.83 -13.54
C LEU A 498 28.51 -7.39 -12.69
N THR A 499 29.75 -7.16 -13.11
CA THR A 499 30.92 -7.42 -12.25
C THR A 499 30.87 -6.47 -11.05
N ASN A 500 30.97 -7.01 -9.84
CA ASN A 500 31.17 -6.22 -8.63
C ASN A 500 32.46 -5.41 -8.79
N GLU A 501 32.35 -4.10 -9.03
CA GLU A 501 33.47 -3.16 -8.97
C GLU A 501 33.68 -2.66 -7.56
#